data_AF-A0A3N9PJA9-F1
#
_entry.id   AF-A0A3N9PJA9-F1
#
_cell.length_a   1.000
_cell.length_b   1.000
_cell.length_c   1.000
_cell.angle_alpha   90.00
_cell.angle_beta   90.00
_cell.angle_gamma   90.00
#
_symmetry.space_group_name_H-M   'P 1'
#
loop_
_entity.id
_entity.type
_entity.pdbx_description
1 polymer ?
#
loop_
_entity_poly.entity_id
_entity_poly.type
_entity_poly.pdbx_seq_one_letter_code
_entity_poly.pdbx_strand_id
1 'polypeptide(L)'
;LFDRNLILQDLQNLQKNGFNAIRLGYFPQYPRFYDLTDSLGILCFQDLPFPYFTVNLLDDSLQMTKFLNYVTEFQAIAMQHPSVVGIGLGSFFTESRTISTADLNALHRLLSAGGHFLVYTTTFDPSFLAGDLVDIVFLNILDRNSPEEVLNKLDKSNFPDKPVFISAFSKPLSYRIDSTRMTYDIRQIGELYRTSMLPRWRENFAGQFLFTYSDYFLEMPSIQAGISRQSGCQMNSIGLYTLDRALKEDADAVIKHQWGILQNGADDLEDKDFGTYLFIIVGLLNLFLFLFIYRSFIDFRKNIIRSFRRPHGFFVELLERRLISYEQSLILMFVLSVNAAVMLGGIIYFFRNNLLSDFFLTLIIPNAALKMYACQLTWQPILLVPFLIFTVIFIFILLTIPIFFISFIHRSRIRFRQAIATGVWAASPFLLMLPFGMFFYNLLVVMNSYWIFLLVLLYFHVWYFLRWLNGTRVMAGWSYPRVFLYAVFLFIVVGGGLFFYLQTRENLLLHLNVWTQLFYFHI
;
A
#
# COMPACT_ATOMS: atom_id res chain seq x y z
N LEU A 1 -15.08 26.47 -3.70
CA LEU A 1 -15.01 27.95 -3.77
C LEU A 1 -13.70 28.30 -4.45
N PHE A 2 -13.74 29.12 -5.50
CA PHE A 2 -12.54 29.55 -6.24
C PHE A 2 -11.95 30.80 -5.57
N ASP A 3 -10.77 30.69 -4.98
CA ASP A 3 -10.02 31.83 -4.44
C ASP A 3 -9.06 32.37 -5.50
N ARG A 4 -9.47 33.46 -6.15
CA ARG A 4 -8.70 34.08 -7.23
C ARG A 4 -7.33 34.56 -6.78
N ASN A 5 -7.23 35.14 -5.59
CA ASN A 5 -5.99 35.80 -5.14
C ASN A 5 -4.94 34.73 -4.80
N LEU A 6 -5.37 33.66 -4.13
CA LEU A 6 -4.51 32.53 -3.82
C LEU A 6 -3.98 31.86 -5.11
N ILE A 7 -4.85 31.62 -6.09
CA ILE A 7 -4.46 30.98 -7.36
C ILE A 7 -3.52 31.89 -8.16
N LEU A 8 -3.80 33.19 -8.22
CA LEU A 8 -2.91 34.14 -8.88
C LEU A 8 -1.52 34.15 -8.21
N GLN A 9 -1.46 34.14 -6.88
CA GLN A 9 -0.20 34.03 -6.13
C GLN A 9 0.54 32.73 -6.49
N ASP A 10 -0.17 31.60 -6.54
CA ASP A 10 0.40 30.31 -6.89
C ASP A 10 1.01 30.32 -8.30
N LEU A 11 0.28 30.85 -9.29
CA LEU A 11 0.76 30.95 -10.67
C LEU A 11 1.91 31.94 -10.83
N GLN A 12 1.89 33.08 -10.12
CA GLN A 12 3.00 34.04 -10.11
C GLN A 12 4.27 33.44 -9.49
N ASN A 13 4.13 32.65 -8.42
CA ASN A 13 5.25 31.92 -7.82
C ASN A 13 5.86 30.92 -8.80
N LEU A 14 5.02 30.16 -9.53
CA LEU A 14 5.48 29.24 -10.56
C LEU A 14 6.24 29.97 -11.68
N GLN A 15 5.67 31.04 -12.23
CA GLN A 15 6.29 31.84 -13.30
C GLN A 15 7.63 32.42 -12.84
N LYS A 16 7.69 32.99 -11.63
CA LYS A 16 8.91 33.56 -11.05
C LYS A 16 10.05 32.53 -10.90
N ASN A 17 9.71 31.27 -10.63
CA ASN A 17 10.68 30.18 -10.50
C ASN A 17 11.00 29.48 -11.84
N GLY A 18 10.50 30.00 -12.97
CA GLY A 18 10.83 29.50 -14.30
C GLY A 18 9.96 28.33 -14.78
N PHE A 19 8.88 27.98 -14.07
CA PHE A 19 7.90 27.01 -14.56
C PHE A 19 7.07 27.65 -15.68
N ASN A 20 6.97 26.97 -16.82
CA ASN A 20 6.26 27.44 -18.02
C ASN A 20 5.01 26.61 -18.36
N ALA A 21 4.81 25.49 -17.67
CA ALA A 21 3.67 24.60 -17.87
C ALA A 21 3.20 24.02 -16.55
N ILE A 22 1.90 23.75 -16.46
CA ILE A 22 1.25 23.05 -15.36
C ILE A 22 0.42 21.90 -15.89
N ARG A 23 0.41 20.81 -15.13
CA ARG A 23 -0.49 19.70 -15.35
C ARG A 23 -1.51 19.65 -14.22
N LEU A 24 -2.78 19.60 -14.59
CA LEU A 24 -3.92 19.64 -13.69
C LEU A 24 -4.57 18.26 -13.64
N GLY A 25 -4.37 17.56 -12.53
CA GLY A 25 -5.08 16.32 -12.19
C GLY A 25 -6.09 16.57 -11.06
N TYR A 26 -7.24 15.89 -10.98
CA TYR A 26 -7.89 15.01 -11.96
C TYR A 26 -9.28 15.56 -12.34
N PHE A 27 -9.46 16.89 -12.33
CA PHE A 27 -10.69 17.51 -12.79
C PHE A 27 -10.39 18.90 -13.39
N PRO A 28 -11.15 19.32 -14.42
CA PRO A 28 -11.14 20.67 -14.97
C PRO A 28 -11.33 21.71 -13.87
N GLN A 29 -10.52 22.74 -13.96
CA GLN A 29 -10.62 23.90 -13.08
C GLN A 29 -11.73 24.85 -13.55
N TYR A 30 -12.12 25.76 -12.65
CA TYR A 30 -13.05 26.84 -12.99
C TYR A 30 -12.50 27.69 -14.16
N PRO A 31 -13.33 28.21 -15.10
CA PRO A 31 -12.86 28.96 -16.26
C PRO A 31 -11.90 30.13 -15.94
N ARG A 32 -12.14 30.82 -14.81
CA ARG A 32 -11.27 31.88 -14.31
C ARG A 32 -9.84 31.45 -13.99
N PHE A 33 -9.60 30.15 -13.78
CA PHE A 33 -8.26 29.60 -13.66
C PHE A 33 -7.50 29.78 -14.98
N TYR A 34 -8.14 29.43 -16.10
CA TYR A 34 -7.53 29.50 -17.42
C TYR A 34 -7.33 30.94 -17.89
N ASP A 35 -8.21 31.87 -17.52
CA ASP A 35 -7.99 33.32 -17.73
C ASP A 35 -6.65 33.78 -17.12
N LEU A 36 -6.31 33.27 -15.93
CA LEU A 36 -5.07 33.64 -15.25
C LEU A 36 -3.86 33.01 -15.95
N THR A 37 -3.95 31.76 -16.39
CA THR A 37 -2.86 31.10 -17.10
C THR A 37 -2.63 31.70 -18.48
N ASP A 38 -3.69 32.11 -19.18
CA ASP A 38 -3.62 32.90 -20.42
C ASP A 38 -2.85 34.20 -20.17
N SER A 39 -3.21 34.94 -19.12
CA SER A 39 -2.58 36.23 -18.79
C SER A 39 -1.10 36.12 -18.40
N LEU A 40 -0.69 34.97 -17.85
CA LEU A 40 0.68 34.72 -17.39
C LEU A 40 1.52 33.92 -18.41
N GLY A 41 0.91 33.45 -19.51
CA GLY A 41 1.57 32.63 -20.53
C GLY A 41 2.03 31.26 -20.01
N ILE A 42 1.28 30.66 -19.07
CA ILE A 42 1.58 29.33 -18.53
C ILE A 42 0.76 28.30 -19.29
N LEU A 43 1.41 27.28 -19.86
CA LEU A 43 0.73 26.21 -20.60
C LEU A 43 -0.01 25.26 -19.65
N CYS A 44 -1.21 24.83 -20.03
CA CYS A 44 -2.09 23.97 -19.25
C CYS A 44 -2.31 22.62 -19.94
N PHE A 45 -1.96 21.56 -19.23
CA PHE A 45 -2.29 20.17 -19.56
C PHE A 45 -3.36 19.68 -18.58
N GLN A 46 -4.58 19.41 -19.05
CA GLN A 46 -5.70 19.06 -18.19
C GLN A 46 -6.05 17.59 -18.29
N ASP A 47 -5.94 16.84 -17.19
CA ASP A 47 -6.47 15.47 -17.13
C ASP A 47 -7.99 15.49 -16.97
N LEU A 48 -8.68 14.60 -17.68
CA LEU A 48 -10.09 14.32 -17.49
C LEU A 48 -10.31 13.51 -16.18
N PRO A 49 -11.51 13.57 -15.56
CA PRO A 49 -11.82 12.91 -14.30
C PRO A 49 -12.11 11.42 -14.43
N PHE A 50 -11.30 10.73 -15.23
CA PHE A 50 -11.40 9.29 -15.44
C PHE A 50 -10.08 8.63 -15.05
N PRO A 51 -9.71 8.63 -13.75
CA PRO A 51 -8.60 7.80 -13.30
C PRO A 51 -8.96 6.35 -13.60
N TYR A 52 -8.06 5.60 -14.26
CA TYR A 52 -8.32 4.23 -14.75
C TYR A 52 -9.27 4.13 -15.94
N PHE A 53 -9.10 5.01 -16.93
CA PHE A 53 -9.76 4.84 -18.22
C PHE A 53 -9.33 3.51 -18.86
N THR A 54 -10.26 2.56 -18.96
CA THR A 54 -10.05 1.27 -19.62
C THR A 54 -10.88 1.21 -20.89
N VAL A 55 -10.42 0.40 -21.84
CA VAL A 55 -11.18 0.05 -23.05
C VAL A 55 -12.61 -0.38 -22.75
N ASN A 56 -12.83 -1.13 -21.67
CA ASN A 56 -14.15 -1.63 -21.29
C ASN A 56 -15.15 -0.51 -20.94
N LEU A 57 -14.67 0.69 -20.58
CA LEU A 57 -15.54 1.87 -20.39
C LEU A 57 -16.16 2.33 -21.72
N LEU A 58 -15.52 2.01 -22.85
CA LEU A 58 -16.04 2.36 -24.17
C LEU A 58 -17.18 1.42 -24.61
N ASP A 59 -17.22 0.19 -24.10
CA ASP A 59 -18.27 -0.79 -24.43
C ASP A 59 -19.61 -0.49 -23.73
N ASP A 60 -19.58 0.23 -22.61
CA ASP A 60 -20.79 0.64 -21.88
C ASP A 60 -21.35 1.95 -22.47
N SER A 61 -22.50 1.84 -23.14
CA SER A 61 -23.16 2.97 -23.80
C SER A 61 -23.50 4.13 -22.85
N LEU A 62 -23.78 3.87 -21.57
CA LEU A 62 -24.06 4.90 -20.58
C LEU A 62 -22.78 5.63 -20.17
N GLN A 63 -21.69 4.90 -19.93
CA GLN A 63 -20.40 5.50 -19.57
C GLN A 63 -19.81 6.28 -20.73
N MET A 64 -19.89 5.73 -21.94
CA MET A 64 -19.51 6.42 -23.17
C MET A 64 -20.28 7.73 -23.33
N THR A 65 -21.61 7.73 -23.16
CA THR A 65 -22.42 8.96 -23.27
C THR A 65 -21.99 10.01 -22.25
N LYS A 66 -21.73 9.62 -20.99
CA LYS A 66 -21.23 10.53 -19.96
C LYS A 66 -19.85 11.10 -20.31
N PHE A 67 -18.96 10.24 -20.78
CA PHE A 67 -17.62 10.62 -21.23
C PHE A 67 -17.69 11.64 -22.38
N LEU A 68 -18.48 11.36 -23.42
CA LEU A 68 -18.64 12.24 -24.58
C LEU A 68 -19.22 13.60 -24.19
N ASN A 69 -20.25 13.63 -23.36
CA ASN A 69 -20.83 14.89 -22.86
C ASN A 69 -19.78 15.69 -22.09
N TYR A 70 -19.03 15.03 -21.21
CA TYR A 70 -18.00 15.67 -20.41
C TYR A 70 -16.88 16.29 -21.25
N VAL A 71 -16.36 15.52 -22.22
CA VAL A 71 -15.32 15.99 -23.14
C VAL A 71 -15.82 17.19 -23.94
N THR A 72 -17.05 17.13 -24.47
CA THR A 72 -17.62 18.21 -25.28
C THR A 72 -17.81 19.49 -24.46
N GLU A 73 -18.31 19.37 -23.22
CA GLU A 73 -18.46 20.51 -22.30
C GLU A 73 -17.10 21.14 -21.95
N PHE A 74 -16.10 20.31 -21.65
CA PHE A 74 -14.77 20.81 -21.33
C PHE A 74 -14.10 21.48 -22.54
N GLN A 75 -14.23 20.90 -23.74
CA GLN A 75 -13.69 21.49 -24.97
C GLN A 75 -14.30 22.86 -25.27
N ALA A 76 -15.60 23.05 -25.02
CA ALA A 76 -16.25 24.35 -25.20
C ALA A 76 -15.65 25.45 -24.32
N ILE A 77 -15.15 25.09 -23.13
CA ILE A 77 -14.39 25.98 -22.25
C ILE A 77 -12.96 26.14 -22.77
N ALA A 78 -12.25 25.04 -23.00
CA ALA A 78 -10.84 25.04 -23.39
C ALA A 78 -10.57 25.79 -24.71
N MET A 79 -11.50 25.75 -25.67
CA MET A 79 -11.37 26.49 -26.95
C MET A 79 -11.32 28.01 -26.77
N GLN A 80 -11.74 28.54 -25.62
CA GLN A 80 -11.68 29.97 -25.31
C GLN A 80 -10.33 30.38 -24.70
N HIS A 81 -9.46 29.42 -24.38
CA HIS A 81 -8.25 29.63 -23.59
C HIS A 81 -7.00 29.10 -24.32
N PRO A 82 -6.17 29.98 -24.92
CA PRO A 82 -4.96 29.55 -25.63
C PRO A 82 -3.91 28.88 -24.74
N SER A 83 -3.96 29.08 -23.42
CA SER A 83 -3.09 28.36 -22.49
C SER A 83 -3.39 26.86 -22.43
N VAL A 84 -4.60 26.40 -22.76
CA VAL A 84 -4.97 24.98 -22.73
C VAL A 84 -4.45 24.29 -23.99
N VAL A 85 -3.39 23.51 -23.84
CA VAL A 85 -2.68 22.88 -24.98
C VAL A 85 -2.87 21.37 -25.06
N GLY A 86 -3.26 20.71 -23.97
CA GLY A 86 -3.41 19.26 -23.95
C GLY A 86 -4.52 18.74 -23.07
N ILE A 87 -5.16 17.66 -23.54
CA ILE A 87 -6.22 16.92 -22.85
C ILE A 87 -5.73 15.51 -22.53
N GLY A 88 -5.72 15.19 -21.24
CA GLY A 88 -5.26 13.92 -20.71
C GLY A 88 -6.41 12.95 -20.50
N LEU A 89 -6.27 11.72 -20.99
CA LEU A 89 -7.23 10.64 -20.73
C LEU A 89 -7.17 10.09 -19.29
N GLY A 90 -6.30 10.66 -18.45
CA GLY A 90 -6.03 10.21 -17.09
C GLY A 90 -4.85 9.24 -17.01
N SER A 91 -4.65 8.70 -15.81
CA SER A 91 -3.64 7.68 -15.54
C SER A 91 -4.22 6.28 -15.76
N PHE A 92 -3.38 5.34 -16.21
CA PHE A 92 -3.68 3.89 -16.29
C PHE A 92 -4.56 3.45 -17.47
N PHE A 93 -4.24 3.87 -18.69
CA PHE A 93 -4.80 3.22 -19.88
C PHE A 93 -4.16 1.86 -20.08
N THR A 94 -4.88 0.78 -19.78
CA THR A 94 -4.45 -0.58 -20.11
C THR A 94 -5.14 -0.98 -21.41
N GLU A 95 -4.36 -1.08 -22.50
CA GLU A 95 -4.88 -1.50 -23.79
C GLU A 95 -5.19 -3.00 -23.73
N SER A 96 -6.46 -3.34 -23.47
CA SER A 96 -6.96 -4.69 -23.68
C SER A 96 -6.99 -4.94 -25.18
N ARG A 97 -6.24 -5.96 -25.64
CA ARG A 97 -6.15 -6.38 -27.04
C ARG A 97 -7.55 -6.69 -27.59
N THR A 98 -8.24 -5.73 -28.20
CA THR A 98 -9.38 -5.90 -29.13
C THR A 98 -10.07 -4.60 -29.62
N ILE A 99 -9.58 -3.37 -29.35
CA ILE A 99 -10.20 -2.18 -29.98
C ILE A 99 -9.77 -2.09 -31.44
N SER A 100 -10.73 -1.81 -32.34
CA SER A 100 -10.40 -1.47 -33.72
C SER A 100 -9.64 -0.15 -33.80
N THR A 101 -8.66 -0.06 -34.71
CA THR A 101 -7.92 1.19 -34.96
C THR A 101 -8.85 2.34 -35.39
N ALA A 102 -10.01 2.03 -35.98
CA ALA A 102 -11.01 3.02 -36.37
C ALA A 102 -11.65 3.72 -35.16
N ASP A 103 -12.00 2.97 -34.11
CA ASP A 103 -12.62 3.52 -32.90
C ASP A 103 -11.62 4.39 -32.12
N LEU A 104 -10.36 3.96 -32.04
CA LEU A 104 -9.28 4.75 -31.43
C LEU A 104 -9.05 6.06 -32.17
N ASN A 105 -9.06 6.03 -33.51
CA ASN A 105 -8.92 7.23 -34.34
C ASN A 105 -10.13 8.17 -34.21
N ALA A 106 -11.35 7.64 -34.10
CA ALA A 106 -12.54 8.46 -33.86
C ALA A 106 -12.47 9.15 -32.50
N LEU A 107 -12.03 8.43 -31.47
CA LEU A 107 -11.84 8.95 -30.12
C LEU A 107 -10.73 10.02 -30.08
N HIS A 108 -9.59 9.78 -30.73
CA HIS A 108 -8.53 10.78 -30.86
C HIS A 108 -9.02 12.06 -31.54
N ARG A 109 -9.73 11.94 -32.68
CA ARG A 109 -10.28 13.10 -33.40
C ARG A 109 -11.24 13.93 -32.56
N LEU A 110 -12.06 13.26 -31.75
CA LEU A 110 -12.92 13.92 -30.79
C LEU A 110 -12.08 14.69 -29.78
N LEU A 111 -11.16 14.01 -29.08
CA LEU A 111 -10.37 14.61 -27.99
C LEU A 111 -9.47 15.75 -28.47
N SER A 112 -8.83 15.59 -29.63
CA SER A 112 -8.00 16.61 -30.24
C SER A 112 -8.81 17.79 -30.79
N ALA A 113 -10.15 17.70 -30.84
CA ALA A 113 -11.04 18.69 -31.44
C ALA A 113 -10.58 19.10 -32.86
N GLY A 114 -10.23 18.10 -33.69
CA GLY A 114 -9.70 18.35 -35.04
C GLY A 114 -8.27 18.87 -35.07
N GLY A 115 -7.45 18.57 -34.05
CA GLY A 115 -6.04 18.95 -33.95
C GLY A 115 -5.76 20.25 -33.18
N HIS A 116 -6.76 20.82 -32.51
CA HIS A 116 -6.60 21.98 -31.63
C HIS A 116 -5.88 21.63 -30.31
N PHE A 117 -6.07 20.41 -29.81
CA PHE A 117 -5.46 19.96 -28.55
C PHE A 117 -4.59 18.73 -28.75
N LEU A 118 -3.50 18.64 -27.98
CA LEU A 118 -2.67 17.46 -27.88
C LEU A 118 -3.33 16.45 -26.94
N VAL A 119 -3.57 15.24 -27.43
CA VAL A 119 -4.12 14.15 -26.61
C VAL A 119 -2.97 13.42 -25.94
N TYR A 120 -3.05 13.24 -24.62
CA TYR A 120 -2.01 12.52 -23.89
C TYR A 120 -2.57 11.50 -22.90
N THR A 121 -1.71 10.57 -22.50
CA THR A 121 -2.02 9.60 -21.44
C THR A 121 -0.82 9.42 -20.52
N THR A 122 -1.09 8.97 -19.30
CA THR A 122 -0.04 8.70 -18.31
C THR A 122 0.10 7.22 -18.04
N THR A 123 1.33 6.73 -18.14
CA THR A 123 1.68 5.33 -17.93
C THR A 123 2.88 5.18 -17.01
N PHE A 124 2.95 4.02 -16.36
CA PHE A 124 4.08 3.55 -15.58
C PHE A 124 4.92 2.53 -16.35
N ASP A 125 4.32 1.97 -17.40
CA ASP A 125 4.90 0.91 -18.22
C ASP A 125 5.57 1.55 -19.44
N PRO A 126 6.91 1.51 -19.53
CA PRO A 126 7.61 1.99 -20.71
C PRO A 126 7.32 1.14 -21.95
N SER A 127 6.80 -0.08 -21.82
CA SER A 127 6.42 -0.95 -22.95
C SER A 127 4.99 -0.73 -23.44
N PHE A 128 4.25 0.20 -22.81
CA PHE A 128 2.91 0.58 -23.21
C PHE A 128 2.91 1.10 -24.66
N LEU A 129 2.23 0.39 -25.55
CA LEU A 129 1.99 0.88 -26.91
C LEU A 129 0.79 1.81 -26.86
N ALA A 130 1.02 3.11 -26.97
CA ALA A 130 -0.04 4.09 -26.89
C ALA A 130 -0.93 4.16 -28.16
N GLY A 131 -0.72 3.25 -29.12
CA GLY A 131 -1.42 3.19 -30.41
C GLY A 131 -1.40 4.50 -31.18
N ASP A 132 -2.41 4.77 -32.00
CA ASP A 132 -2.65 6.08 -32.62
C ASP A 132 -3.54 7.01 -31.75
N LEU A 133 -3.94 6.55 -30.57
CA LEU A 133 -4.92 7.25 -29.71
C LEU A 133 -4.37 8.54 -29.08
N VAL A 134 -3.07 8.65 -28.89
CA VAL A 134 -2.44 9.78 -28.18
C VAL A 134 -1.31 10.40 -28.99
N ASP A 135 -1.12 11.71 -28.83
CA ASP A 135 -0.03 12.46 -29.44
C ASP A 135 1.23 12.44 -28.54
N ILE A 136 1.04 12.39 -27.22
CA ILE A 136 2.11 12.50 -26.22
C ILE A 136 1.98 11.42 -25.14
N VAL A 137 3.12 10.91 -24.67
CA VAL A 137 3.17 9.93 -23.57
C VAL A 137 3.82 10.54 -22.34
N PHE A 138 3.13 10.43 -21.21
CA PHE A 138 3.58 10.90 -19.90
C PHE A 138 4.00 9.70 -19.05
N LEU A 139 5.30 9.61 -18.72
CA LEU A 139 5.86 8.53 -17.92
C LEU A 139 5.90 8.91 -16.45
N ASN A 140 5.27 8.10 -15.61
CA ASN A 140 5.36 8.22 -14.16
C ASN A 140 6.49 7.35 -13.63
N ILE A 141 7.36 7.97 -12.82
CA ILE A 141 8.48 7.25 -12.22
C ILE A 141 8.10 6.74 -10.83
N LEU A 142 8.20 5.42 -10.66
CA LEU A 142 7.76 4.68 -9.47
C LEU A 142 8.89 4.26 -8.54
N ASP A 143 10.12 4.27 -9.01
CA ASP A 143 11.30 4.02 -8.20
C ASP A 143 12.25 5.21 -8.34
N ARG A 144 12.79 5.67 -7.22
CA ARG A 144 13.68 6.83 -7.14
C ARG A 144 15.04 6.48 -6.53
N ASN A 145 15.23 5.22 -6.11
CA ASN A 145 16.45 4.78 -5.41
C ASN A 145 17.68 4.81 -6.32
N SER A 146 17.47 4.47 -7.59
CA SER A 146 18.51 4.37 -8.59
C SER A 146 18.09 5.15 -9.84
N PRO A 147 18.28 6.48 -9.86
CA PRO A 147 17.87 7.31 -10.99
C PRO A 147 18.33 6.78 -12.34
N GLU A 148 19.58 6.34 -12.44
CA GLU A 148 20.13 5.78 -13.68
C GLU A 148 19.49 4.45 -14.08
N GLU A 149 19.29 3.51 -13.14
CA GLU A 149 18.63 2.23 -13.45
C GLU A 149 17.20 2.44 -13.95
N VAL A 150 16.50 3.40 -13.33
CA VAL A 150 15.14 3.76 -13.69
C VAL A 150 15.11 4.38 -15.07
N LEU A 151 15.96 5.36 -15.35
CA LEU A 151 16.03 5.99 -16.66
C LEU A 151 16.48 5.00 -17.76
N ASN A 152 17.39 4.06 -17.46
CA ASN A 152 17.78 2.98 -18.38
C ASN A 152 16.63 2.05 -18.76
N LYS A 153 15.64 1.86 -17.90
CA LYS A 153 14.42 1.09 -18.24
C LYS A 153 13.45 1.88 -19.12
N LEU A 154 13.57 3.20 -19.17
CA LEU A 154 12.70 4.10 -19.92
C LEU A 154 13.25 4.42 -21.33
N ASP A 155 14.02 3.51 -21.93
CA ASP A 155 14.64 3.72 -23.25
C ASP A 155 13.59 4.06 -24.32
N LYS A 156 13.92 5.06 -25.15
CA LYS A 156 13.06 5.67 -26.18
C LYS A 156 12.65 4.67 -27.28
N SER A 157 13.32 3.51 -27.35
CA SER A 157 13.00 2.44 -28.29
C SER A 157 11.54 2.00 -28.27
N ASN A 158 10.82 2.22 -27.16
CA ASN A 158 9.41 1.86 -27.04
C ASN A 158 8.44 2.94 -27.56
N PHE A 159 8.92 4.17 -27.79
CA PHE A 159 8.13 5.30 -28.31
C PHE A 159 8.90 6.06 -29.41
N PRO A 160 9.28 5.40 -30.51
CA PRO A 160 10.20 5.99 -31.50
C PRO A 160 9.65 7.28 -32.14
N ASP A 161 8.33 7.37 -32.30
CA ASP A 161 7.67 8.45 -33.07
C ASP A 161 6.90 9.46 -32.20
N LYS A 162 6.99 9.38 -30.86
CA LYS A 162 6.20 10.24 -29.96
C LYS A 162 7.05 11.03 -28.99
N PRO A 163 6.69 12.30 -28.70
CA PRO A 163 7.24 13.03 -27.57
C PRO A 163 6.91 12.32 -26.25
N VAL A 164 7.94 12.14 -25.42
CA VAL A 164 7.82 11.51 -24.10
C VAL A 164 8.15 12.55 -23.03
N PHE A 165 7.31 12.67 -22.01
CA PHE A 165 7.53 13.55 -20.87
C PHE A 165 7.61 12.74 -19.59
N ILE A 166 8.42 13.18 -18.63
CA ILE A 166 8.36 12.64 -17.27
C ILE A 166 7.26 13.39 -16.52
N SER A 167 6.22 12.68 -16.10
CA SER A 167 4.96 13.30 -15.68
C SER A 167 4.82 13.48 -14.17
N ALA A 168 5.48 12.61 -13.41
CA ALA A 168 5.55 12.74 -11.97
C ALA A 168 6.78 12.01 -11.45
N PHE A 169 7.58 12.74 -10.67
CA PHE A 169 8.40 12.13 -9.65
C PHE A 169 7.49 11.94 -8.43
N SER A 170 6.67 10.88 -8.38
CA SER A 170 5.74 10.59 -7.26
C SER A 170 6.38 9.67 -6.20
N LYS A 171 5.83 9.60 -4.97
CA LYS A 171 6.36 8.70 -3.93
C LYS A 171 6.60 7.31 -4.51
N PRO A 172 7.73 6.66 -4.15
CA PRO A 172 8.07 5.36 -4.71
C PRO A 172 6.96 4.34 -4.42
N LEU A 173 6.69 3.44 -5.36
CA LEU A 173 5.92 2.22 -5.08
C LEU A 173 6.75 1.20 -4.29
N SER A 174 8.07 1.35 -4.35
CA SER A 174 9.04 0.39 -3.81
C SER A 174 9.10 0.43 -2.28
N TYR A 175 9.23 -0.76 -1.69
CA TYR A 175 9.43 -1.00 -0.24
C TYR A 175 10.78 -0.49 0.29
N ARG A 176 11.67 -0.04 -0.60
CA ARG A 176 13.09 0.21 -0.29
C ARG A 176 13.38 1.54 0.39
N ILE A 177 12.41 2.44 0.44
CA ILE A 177 12.64 3.78 0.99
C ILE A 177 11.98 3.88 2.35
N ASP A 178 12.82 3.92 3.38
CA ASP A 178 12.46 4.44 4.70
C ASP A 178 12.53 5.98 4.68
N SER A 179 11.72 6.63 3.82
CA SER A 179 11.56 8.09 3.89
C SER A 179 10.55 8.42 4.98
N THR A 180 10.99 8.27 6.24
CA THR A 180 10.27 8.86 7.37
C THR A 180 10.24 10.40 7.28
N ARG A 181 11.07 10.99 6.40
CA ARG A 181 11.27 12.43 6.25
C ARG A 181 10.93 12.93 4.85
N MET A 182 10.09 13.96 4.83
CA MET A 182 9.79 14.77 3.64
C MET A 182 11.04 15.32 2.95
N THR A 183 12.04 15.73 3.73
CA THR A 183 13.35 16.18 3.24
C THR A 183 13.99 15.17 2.29
N TYR A 184 13.89 13.88 2.61
CA TYR A 184 14.47 12.83 1.79
C TYR A 184 13.72 12.68 0.46
N ASP A 185 12.39 12.75 0.48
CA ASP A 185 11.56 12.69 -0.73
C ASP A 185 11.88 13.85 -1.69
N ILE A 186 11.96 15.09 -1.20
CA ILE A 186 12.26 16.28 -2.03
C ILE A 186 13.67 16.18 -2.63
N ARG A 187 14.64 15.69 -1.86
CA ARG A 187 16.03 15.51 -2.33
C ARG A 187 16.13 14.44 -3.42
N GLN A 188 15.48 13.29 -3.25
CA GLN A 188 15.45 12.24 -4.27
C GLN A 188 14.79 12.72 -5.57
N ILE A 189 13.72 13.50 -5.48
CA ILE A 189 13.08 14.12 -6.65
C ILE A 189 14.09 15.03 -7.37
N GLY A 190 14.83 15.86 -6.61
CA GLY A 190 15.86 16.74 -7.16
C GLY A 190 16.97 15.98 -7.89
N GLU A 191 17.50 14.90 -7.31
CA GLU A 191 18.55 14.09 -7.96
C GLU A 191 18.06 13.37 -9.21
N LEU A 192 16.85 12.84 -9.18
CA LEU A 192 16.26 12.16 -10.33
C LEU A 192 16.01 13.14 -11.49
N TYR A 193 15.52 14.34 -11.18
CA TYR A 193 15.40 15.44 -12.15
C TYR A 193 16.76 15.82 -12.75
N ARG A 194 17.78 16.00 -11.91
CA ARG A 194 19.12 16.36 -12.37
C ARG A 194 19.68 15.28 -13.32
N THR A 195 19.47 14.02 -12.95
CA THR A 195 19.94 12.88 -13.75
C THR A 195 19.24 12.84 -15.11
N SER A 196 17.92 13.12 -15.18
CA SER A 196 17.19 13.17 -16.45
C SER A 196 17.66 14.31 -17.39
N MET A 197 18.28 15.36 -16.83
CA MET A 197 18.83 16.49 -17.58
C MET A 197 20.25 16.26 -18.14
N LEU A 198 20.92 15.17 -17.77
CA LEU A 198 22.23 14.83 -18.34
C LEU A 198 22.13 14.56 -19.85
N PRO A 199 23.17 14.87 -20.66
CA PRO A 199 23.11 14.76 -22.12
C PRO A 199 22.60 13.39 -22.63
N ARG A 200 22.97 12.30 -21.95
CA ARG A 200 22.53 10.94 -22.25
C ARG A 200 21.00 10.74 -22.21
N TRP A 201 20.31 11.46 -21.33
CA TRP A 201 18.87 11.30 -21.07
C TRP A 201 18.05 12.46 -21.64
N ARG A 202 18.64 13.65 -21.72
CA ARG A 202 17.96 14.87 -22.13
C ARG A 202 17.33 14.78 -23.52
N GLU A 203 17.93 14.03 -24.43
CA GLU A 203 17.41 13.84 -25.80
C GLU A 203 16.24 12.83 -25.87
N ASN A 204 16.02 12.07 -24.80
CA ASN A 204 14.95 11.08 -24.71
C ASN A 204 13.61 11.69 -24.27
N PHE A 205 13.65 12.83 -23.58
CA PHE A 205 12.45 13.43 -22.99
C PHE A 205 12.24 14.86 -23.51
N ALA A 206 11.01 15.16 -23.94
CA ALA A 206 10.61 16.48 -24.44
C ALA A 206 10.35 17.49 -23.32
N GLY A 207 10.14 17.02 -22.09
CA GLY A 207 9.93 17.87 -20.92
C GLY A 207 9.57 17.06 -19.68
N GLN A 208 9.28 17.76 -18.58
CA GLN A 208 9.01 17.11 -17.30
C GLN A 208 8.13 17.94 -16.36
N PHE A 209 7.32 17.26 -15.55
CA PHE A 209 6.44 17.80 -14.54
C PHE A 209 6.85 17.30 -13.15
N LEU A 210 6.81 18.20 -12.17
CA LEU A 210 7.04 17.87 -10.77
C LEU A 210 5.71 17.58 -10.07
N PHE A 211 5.67 16.48 -9.32
CA PHE A 211 4.53 16.14 -8.49
C PHE A 211 4.90 16.35 -7.01
N THR A 212 4.39 17.34 -6.30
CA THR A 212 3.33 18.31 -6.67
C THR A 212 3.71 19.74 -6.21
N TYR A 213 2.94 20.74 -6.64
CA TYR A 213 3.17 22.14 -6.27
C TYR A 213 3.04 22.35 -4.75
N SER A 214 1.90 22.03 -4.16
CA SER A 214 1.66 22.21 -2.72
C SER A 214 1.24 20.90 -2.06
N ASP A 215 1.43 20.83 -0.73
CA ASP A 215 0.78 19.81 0.08
C ASP A 215 -0.73 19.82 -0.13
N TYR A 216 -1.35 18.66 0.01
CA TYR A 216 -2.78 18.50 -0.22
C TYR A 216 -3.37 17.42 0.66
N PHE A 217 -4.68 17.53 0.91
CA PHE A 217 -5.42 16.53 1.65
C PHE A 217 -5.84 15.38 0.74
N LEU A 218 -5.74 14.18 1.29
CA LEU A 218 -6.28 12.96 0.69
C LEU A 218 -7.70 12.75 1.20
N GLU A 219 -8.57 12.28 0.31
CA GLU A 219 -9.93 11.87 0.70
C GLU A 219 -9.90 10.71 1.71
N MET A 220 -9.01 9.73 1.48
CA MET A 220 -8.73 8.65 2.41
C MET A 220 -7.31 8.79 2.98
N PRO A 221 -7.12 8.63 4.31
CA PRO A 221 -5.78 8.60 4.89
C PRO A 221 -4.92 7.56 4.19
N SER A 222 -3.65 7.83 3.94
CA SER A 222 -2.73 6.89 3.30
C SER A 222 -1.59 6.54 4.26
N ILE A 223 -1.24 5.25 4.35
CA ILE A 223 -0.06 4.85 5.11
C ILE A 223 1.19 5.53 4.52
N GLN A 224 1.29 5.64 3.19
CA GLN A 224 2.43 6.29 2.53
C GLN A 224 2.54 7.79 2.83
N ALA A 225 1.45 8.45 3.24
CA ALA A 225 1.50 9.87 3.62
C ALA A 225 2.37 10.12 4.86
N GLY A 226 2.59 9.10 5.69
CA GLY A 226 3.33 9.22 6.95
C GLY A 226 2.51 9.89 8.05
N ILE A 227 3.11 10.08 9.24
CA ILE A 227 2.49 10.86 10.31
C ILE A 227 2.96 12.31 10.19
N SER A 228 2.07 13.20 9.74
CA SER A 228 2.23 14.65 9.90
C SER A 228 1.75 15.11 11.28
N ARG A 229 2.49 16.03 11.91
CA ARG A 229 2.11 16.65 13.21
C ARG A 229 0.76 17.37 13.17
N GLN A 230 0.35 17.89 12.00
CA GLN A 230 -0.84 18.73 11.86
C GLN A 230 -2.08 17.98 11.38
N SER A 231 -1.92 16.85 10.68
CA SER A 231 -3.03 16.20 9.96
C SER A 231 -2.95 14.67 9.91
N GLY A 232 -2.04 14.07 10.69
CA GLY A 232 -1.83 12.63 10.70
C GLY A 232 -1.49 12.09 9.30
N CYS A 233 -2.20 11.04 8.89
CA CYS A 233 -1.99 10.33 7.62
C CYS A 233 -2.91 10.80 6.49
N GLN A 234 -3.65 11.91 6.67
CA GLN A 234 -4.58 12.44 5.67
C GLN A 234 -3.97 13.54 4.79
N MET A 235 -2.76 13.99 5.08
CA MET A 235 -2.09 15.03 4.31
C MET A 235 -0.92 14.43 3.56
N ASN A 236 -0.95 14.51 2.24
CA ASN A 236 0.22 14.19 1.44
C ASN A 236 1.16 15.39 1.44
N SER A 237 2.32 15.19 2.05
CA SER A 237 3.24 16.26 2.43
C SER A 237 4.44 16.41 1.48
N ILE A 238 4.26 16.00 0.22
CA ILE A 238 5.29 15.97 -0.83
C ILE A 238 5.36 17.21 -1.70
N GLY A 239 4.53 18.23 -1.43
CA GLY A 239 4.55 19.46 -2.20
C GLY A 239 5.86 20.21 -2.06
N LEU A 240 6.21 21.04 -3.05
CA LEU A 240 7.29 22.02 -2.93
C LEU A 240 6.93 23.09 -1.87
N TYR A 241 5.65 23.43 -1.80
CA TYR A 241 5.06 24.36 -0.86
C TYR A 241 4.21 23.63 0.19
N THR A 242 4.08 24.21 1.37
CA THR A 242 3.11 23.75 2.39
C THR A 242 1.67 24.10 2.00
N LEU A 243 0.69 23.62 2.78
CA LEU A 243 -0.71 24.04 2.64
C LEU A 243 -0.88 25.56 2.77
N ASP A 244 -0.03 26.25 3.51
CA ASP A 244 -0.10 27.71 3.67
C ASP A 244 0.73 28.46 2.61
N ARG A 245 1.16 27.75 1.55
CA ARG A 245 1.95 28.29 0.43
C ARG A 245 3.31 28.84 0.87
N ALA A 246 3.82 28.36 2.01
CA ALA A 246 5.20 28.60 2.40
C ALA A 246 6.10 27.63 1.63
N LEU A 247 7.12 28.16 0.96
CA LEU A 247 8.13 27.34 0.28
C LEU A 247 8.92 26.55 1.32
N LYS A 248 9.08 25.25 1.12
CA LYS A 248 9.87 24.40 2.02
C LYS A 248 11.35 24.64 1.80
N GLU A 249 12.14 24.60 2.87
CA GLU A 249 13.57 24.87 2.82
C GLU A 249 14.33 23.94 1.85
N ASP A 250 14.07 22.64 1.91
CA ASP A 250 14.67 21.68 0.97
C ASP A 250 14.20 21.91 -0.48
N ALA A 251 12.96 22.38 -0.68
CA ALA A 251 12.44 22.72 -2.01
C ALA A 251 13.09 24.01 -2.54
N ASP A 252 13.31 25.00 -1.68
CA ASP A 252 14.01 26.25 -2.01
C ASP A 252 15.44 25.98 -2.46
N ALA A 253 16.16 25.10 -1.76
CA ALA A 253 17.50 24.67 -2.18
C ALA A 253 17.46 23.99 -3.56
N VAL A 254 16.53 23.07 -3.77
CA VAL A 254 16.34 22.36 -5.04
C VAL A 254 16.01 23.33 -6.20
N ILE A 255 15.14 24.31 -5.97
CA ILE A 255 14.70 25.30 -6.98
C ILE A 255 15.75 26.37 -7.24
N LYS A 256 16.30 27.02 -6.20
CA LYS A 256 17.26 28.13 -6.34
C LYS A 256 18.62 27.70 -6.87
N HIS A 257 19.05 26.48 -6.56
CA HIS A 257 20.26 25.89 -7.14
C HIS A 257 20.00 25.24 -8.51
N GLN A 258 18.77 25.35 -9.05
CA GLN A 258 18.28 24.75 -10.30
C GLN A 258 18.77 23.31 -10.54
N TRP A 259 18.88 22.56 -9.44
CA TRP A 259 19.27 21.14 -9.32
C TRP A 259 20.78 20.80 -9.37
N GLY A 260 21.62 21.53 -8.63
CA GLY A 260 22.93 21.06 -8.16
C GLY A 260 22.85 20.08 -6.96
N ILE A 261 23.93 19.30 -6.74
CA ILE A 261 24.09 18.36 -5.62
C ILE A 261 24.03 19.12 -4.28
N LEU A 262 23.23 18.65 -3.31
CA LEU A 262 23.49 19.00 -1.91
C LEU A 262 24.87 18.44 -1.56
N GLN A 263 25.87 19.31 -1.39
CA GLN A 263 27.25 18.93 -1.10
C GLN A 263 27.30 17.70 -0.19
N ASN A 264 28.00 16.67 -0.67
CA ASN A 264 28.29 15.40 -0.02
C ASN A 264 28.17 15.46 1.51
N GLY A 265 27.03 14.98 2.01
CA GLY A 265 26.80 14.67 3.41
C GLY A 265 25.77 13.55 3.59
N ALA A 266 25.43 12.83 2.51
CA ALA A 266 24.35 11.85 2.49
C ALA A 266 24.71 10.48 3.09
N ASP A 267 25.85 10.38 3.78
CA ASP A 267 26.11 9.26 4.71
C ASP A 267 25.76 9.61 6.16
N ASP A 268 25.46 10.89 6.47
CA ASP A 268 25.29 11.29 7.85
C ASP A 268 23.83 11.62 8.20
N LEU A 269 23.33 10.80 9.13
CA LEU A 269 22.04 10.84 9.82
C LEU A 269 20.93 9.99 9.17
N GLU A 270 21.23 8.71 8.92
CA GLU A 270 20.27 7.67 9.32
C GLU A 270 19.98 7.88 10.81
N ASP A 271 18.97 8.68 11.12
CA ASP A 271 18.42 8.73 12.46
C ASP A 271 17.78 7.35 12.67
N LYS A 272 18.58 6.43 13.24
CA LYS A 272 18.20 5.04 13.44
C LYS A 272 16.85 5.02 14.12
N ASP A 273 15.81 4.66 13.37
CA ASP A 273 14.45 4.70 13.87
C ASP A 273 14.37 3.82 15.12
N PHE A 274 14.12 4.43 16.28
CA PHE A 274 13.97 3.72 17.55
C PHE A 274 12.93 2.58 17.43
N GLY A 275 11.96 2.74 16.51
CA GLY A 275 10.99 1.71 16.15
C GLY A 275 11.63 0.39 15.71
N THR A 276 12.74 0.43 14.97
CA THR A 276 13.46 -0.78 14.51
C THR A 276 14.06 -1.55 15.70
N TYR A 277 14.65 -0.86 16.65
CA TYR A 277 15.20 -1.49 17.85
C TYR A 277 14.13 -2.06 18.78
N LEU A 278 12.93 -1.48 18.76
CA LEU A 278 11.82 -1.94 19.60
C LEU A 278 11.44 -3.40 19.32
N PHE A 279 11.38 -3.81 18.05
CA PHE A 279 11.10 -5.21 17.68
C PHE A 279 12.15 -6.17 18.24
N ILE A 280 13.43 -5.79 18.16
CA ILE A 280 14.54 -6.58 18.69
C ILE A 280 14.43 -6.69 20.22
N ILE A 281 14.23 -5.55 20.91
CA ILE A 281 14.14 -5.49 22.37
C ILE A 281 12.96 -6.34 22.88
N VAL A 282 11.76 -6.16 22.32
CA VAL A 282 10.58 -6.91 22.75
C VAL A 282 10.72 -8.40 22.42
N GLY A 283 11.25 -8.74 21.23
CA GLY A 283 11.50 -10.13 20.84
C GLY A 283 12.50 -10.82 21.78
N LEU A 284 13.59 -10.13 22.12
CA LEU A 284 14.61 -10.63 23.04
C LEU A 284 14.07 -10.80 24.46
N LEU A 285 13.31 -9.82 24.98
CA LEU A 285 12.63 -9.94 26.28
C LEU A 285 11.66 -11.13 26.29
N ASN A 286 10.90 -11.35 25.21
CA ASN A 286 9.99 -12.49 25.10
C ASN A 286 10.73 -13.83 25.07
N LEU A 287 11.87 -13.90 24.37
CA LEU A 287 12.74 -15.09 24.36
C LEU A 287 13.28 -15.39 25.77
N PHE A 288 13.79 -14.39 26.48
CA PHE A 288 14.27 -14.55 27.85
C PHE A 288 13.14 -14.98 28.80
N LEU A 289 11.97 -14.36 28.67
CA LEU A 289 10.77 -14.74 29.43
C LEU A 289 10.42 -16.22 29.20
N PHE A 290 10.37 -16.65 27.94
CA PHE A 290 10.12 -18.04 27.59
C PHE A 290 11.17 -19.00 28.18
N LEU A 291 12.46 -18.69 28.01
CA LEU A 291 13.55 -19.53 28.53
C LEU A 291 13.53 -19.62 30.05
N PHE A 292 13.24 -18.50 30.73
CA PHE A 292 13.06 -18.46 32.17
C PHE A 292 11.91 -19.38 32.60
N ILE A 293 10.73 -19.27 31.99
CA ILE A 293 9.57 -20.12 32.31
C ILE A 293 9.87 -21.60 32.00
N TYR A 294 10.48 -21.89 30.86
CA TYR A 294 10.85 -23.23 30.43
C TYR A 294 11.84 -23.90 31.40
N ARG A 295 12.77 -23.12 31.95
CA ARG A 295 13.72 -23.59 32.95
C ARG A 295 13.06 -23.76 34.32
N SER A 296 12.31 -22.76 34.77
CA SER A 296 11.74 -22.67 36.13
C SER A 296 10.61 -23.67 36.36
N PHE A 297 9.74 -23.92 35.38
CA PHE A 297 8.55 -24.76 35.54
C PHE A 297 8.72 -26.12 34.84
N ILE A 298 9.03 -27.16 35.63
CA ILE A 298 9.27 -28.52 35.14
C ILE A 298 8.05 -29.07 34.37
N ASP A 299 6.85 -28.85 34.88
CA ASP A 299 5.63 -29.38 34.25
C ASP A 299 5.29 -28.65 32.95
N PHE A 300 5.53 -27.33 32.88
CA PHE A 300 5.41 -26.57 31.65
C PHE A 300 6.34 -27.12 30.56
N ARG A 301 7.61 -27.37 30.90
CA ARG A 301 8.59 -27.99 30.00
C ARG A 301 8.14 -29.37 29.52
N LYS A 302 7.68 -30.23 30.43
CA LYS A 302 7.15 -31.57 30.07
C LYS A 302 5.97 -31.44 29.12
N ASN A 303 5.06 -30.50 29.37
CA ASN A 303 3.87 -30.27 28.55
C ASN A 303 4.25 -29.76 27.14
N ILE A 304 5.23 -28.88 27.00
CA ILE A 304 5.79 -28.49 25.69
C ILE A 304 6.33 -29.71 24.94
N ILE A 305 7.20 -30.49 25.57
CA ILE A 305 7.82 -31.66 24.92
C ILE A 305 6.75 -32.68 24.48
N ARG A 306 5.74 -32.92 25.31
CA ARG A 306 4.61 -33.82 24.97
C ARG A 306 3.77 -33.25 23.83
N SER A 307 3.47 -31.96 23.86
CA SER A 307 2.73 -31.28 22.79
C SER A 307 3.42 -31.46 21.43
N PHE A 308 4.75 -31.38 21.37
CA PHE A 308 5.51 -31.62 20.14
C PHE A 308 5.57 -33.10 19.74
N ARG A 309 5.95 -34.00 20.66
CA ARG A 309 6.22 -35.41 20.34
C ARG A 309 4.96 -36.26 20.15
N ARG A 310 3.89 -35.97 20.90
CA ARG A 310 2.66 -36.78 20.96
C ARG A 310 1.40 -35.89 20.96
N PRO A 311 1.15 -35.13 19.88
CA PRO A 311 0.06 -34.15 19.85
C PRO A 311 -1.32 -34.76 20.13
N HIS A 312 -1.62 -35.94 19.59
CA HIS A 312 -2.90 -36.61 19.86
C HIS A 312 -3.08 -36.98 21.33
N GLY A 313 -2.10 -37.69 21.91
CA GLY A 313 -2.16 -38.09 23.32
C GLY A 313 -2.23 -36.88 24.26
N PHE A 314 -1.53 -35.80 23.92
CA PHE A 314 -1.58 -34.56 24.67
C PHE A 314 -2.99 -33.95 24.73
N PHE A 315 -3.73 -33.91 23.61
CA PHE A 315 -5.11 -33.40 23.62
C PHE A 315 -6.07 -34.31 24.38
N VAL A 316 -5.84 -35.63 24.39
CA VAL A 316 -6.63 -36.58 25.21
C VAL A 316 -6.40 -36.32 26.70
N GLU A 317 -5.14 -36.11 27.12
CA GLU A 317 -4.81 -35.75 28.50
C GLU A 317 -5.47 -34.42 28.94
N LEU A 318 -5.58 -33.46 28.02
CA LEU A 318 -6.24 -32.17 28.25
C LEU A 318 -7.76 -32.33 28.43
N LEU A 319 -8.38 -33.26 27.68
CA LEU A 319 -9.79 -33.63 27.84
C LEU A 319 -10.03 -34.29 29.20
N GLU A 320 -9.15 -35.22 29.60
CA GLU A 320 -9.20 -35.96 30.87
C GLU A 320 -8.81 -35.10 32.10
N ARG A 321 -8.38 -33.85 31.91
CA ARG A 321 -8.01 -32.88 32.97
C ARG A 321 -6.83 -33.30 33.85
N ARG A 322 -5.98 -34.22 33.38
CA ARG A 322 -5.00 -34.84 34.27
C ARG A 322 -3.72 -34.03 34.50
N LEU A 323 -3.35 -33.06 33.64
CA LEU A 323 -1.94 -32.64 33.59
C LEU A 323 -1.62 -31.16 33.27
N ILE A 324 -2.60 -30.32 32.90
CA ILE A 324 -2.30 -28.96 32.43
C ILE A 324 -3.09 -27.94 33.26
N SER A 325 -2.36 -27.10 33.99
CA SER A 325 -2.94 -25.97 34.72
C SER A 325 -3.38 -24.88 33.73
N TYR A 326 -4.43 -24.16 34.09
CA TYR A 326 -4.97 -23.09 33.25
C TYR A 326 -3.96 -21.94 33.09
N GLU A 327 -3.22 -21.66 34.16
CA GLU A 327 -2.18 -20.64 34.26
C GLU A 327 -1.07 -20.89 33.23
N GLN A 328 -0.64 -22.15 33.06
CA GLN A 328 0.35 -22.50 32.03
C GLN A 328 -0.13 -22.19 30.62
N SER A 329 -1.43 -22.35 30.36
CA SER A 329 -2.01 -22.05 29.05
C SER A 329 -2.10 -20.54 28.81
N LEU A 330 -2.42 -19.75 29.82
CA LEU A 330 -2.40 -18.28 29.72
C LEU A 330 -0.98 -17.73 29.50
N ILE A 331 0.01 -18.28 30.20
CA ILE A 331 1.41 -17.91 30.02
C ILE A 331 1.88 -18.23 28.60
N LEU A 332 1.56 -19.44 28.10
CA LEU A 332 1.89 -19.81 26.73
C LEU A 332 1.20 -18.90 25.71
N MET A 333 -0.08 -18.59 25.92
CA MET A 333 -0.83 -17.67 25.07
C MET A 333 -0.15 -16.30 25.01
N PHE A 334 0.27 -15.75 26.15
CA PHE A 334 0.97 -14.48 26.20
C PHE A 334 2.30 -14.51 25.43
N VAL A 335 3.14 -15.52 25.66
CA VAL A 335 4.43 -15.67 24.94
C VAL A 335 4.23 -15.78 23.44
N LEU A 336 3.23 -16.56 23.01
CA LEU A 336 2.90 -16.72 21.60
C LEU A 336 2.34 -15.43 20.99
N SER A 337 1.48 -14.71 21.72
CA SER A 337 0.92 -13.44 21.27
C SER A 337 1.99 -12.35 21.14
N VAL A 338 2.94 -12.27 22.08
CA VAL A 338 4.08 -11.35 21.97
C VAL A 338 4.95 -11.70 20.76
N ASN A 339 5.23 -12.99 20.55
CA ASN A 339 6.02 -13.41 19.38
C ASN A 339 5.30 -13.06 18.06
N ALA A 340 4.02 -13.40 17.95
CA ALA A 340 3.21 -13.09 16.79
C ALA A 340 3.10 -11.57 16.56
N ALA A 341 2.93 -10.78 17.63
CA ALA A 341 2.84 -9.32 17.53
C ALA A 341 4.14 -8.67 17.04
N VAL A 342 5.30 -9.15 17.50
CA VAL A 342 6.60 -8.66 17.02
C VAL A 342 6.80 -9.04 15.54
N MET A 343 6.50 -10.27 15.14
CA MET A 343 6.63 -10.71 13.75
C MET A 343 5.66 -9.99 12.81
N LEU A 344 4.36 -9.97 13.14
CA LEU A 344 3.33 -9.30 12.35
C LEU A 344 3.54 -7.78 12.34
N GLY A 345 3.92 -7.19 13.48
CA GLY A 345 4.26 -5.78 13.57
C GLY A 345 5.45 -5.42 12.69
N GLY A 346 6.49 -6.26 12.67
CA GLY A 346 7.62 -6.11 11.76
C GLY A 346 7.22 -6.17 10.28
N ILE A 347 6.30 -7.06 9.90
CA ILE A 347 5.76 -7.13 8.53
C ILE A 347 4.98 -5.87 8.17
N ILE A 348 4.04 -5.47 9.02
CA ILE A 348 3.18 -4.29 8.80
C ILE A 348 4.05 -3.02 8.70
N TYR A 349 5.03 -2.88 9.59
CA TYR A 349 5.95 -1.75 9.59
C TYR A 349 6.90 -1.78 8.37
N PHE A 350 7.37 -2.95 7.94
CA PHE A 350 8.17 -3.10 6.71
C PHE A 350 7.39 -2.63 5.47
N PHE A 351 6.11 -2.98 5.36
CA PHE A 351 5.28 -2.60 4.22
C PHE A 351 4.63 -1.20 4.33
N ARG A 352 4.98 -0.38 5.33
CA ARG A 352 4.34 0.94 5.56
C ARG A 352 4.45 1.90 4.38
N ASN A 353 5.53 1.82 3.61
CA ASN A 353 5.76 2.67 2.45
C ASN A 353 5.28 2.04 1.12
N ASN A 354 4.70 0.84 1.17
CA ASN A 354 4.28 0.11 -0.03
C ASN A 354 2.87 0.52 -0.47
N LEU A 355 2.71 0.93 -1.73
CA LEU A 355 1.41 1.36 -2.27
C LEU A 355 0.38 0.21 -2.26
N LEU A 356 0.80 -0.99 -2.64
CA LEU A 356 -0.11 -2.14 -2.69
C LEU A 356 -0.68 -2.46 -1.31
N SER A 357 0.12 -2.24 -0.27
CA SER A 357 -0.29 -2.43 1.12
C SER A 357 -1.26 -1.34 1.58
N ASP A 358 -1.03 -0.07 1.24
CA ASP A 358 -1.99 1.02 1.52
C ASP A 358 -3.30 0.82 0.75
N PHE A 359 -3.24 0.43 -0.52
CA PHE A 359 -4.40 0.12 -1.34
C PHE A 359 -5.21 -1.04 -0.74
N PHE A 360 -4.55 -2.15 -0.41
CA PHE A 360 -5.20 -3.30 0.23
C PHE A 360 -5.84 -2.93 1.58
N LEU A 361 -5.16 -2.11 2.39
CA LEU A 361 -5.71 -1.62 3.65
C LEU A 361 -6.96 -0.75 3.42
N THR A 362 -6.98 0.07 2.37
CA THR A 362 -8.15 0.88 1.99
C THR A 362 -9.35 0.01 1.66
N LEU A 363 -9.14 -1.09 0.92
CA LEU A 363 -10.22 -2.01 0.56
C LEU A 363 -10.82 -2.70 1.79
N ILE A 364 -10.00 -3.04 2.78
CA ILE A 364 -10.46 -3.68 4.01
C ILE A 364 -11.11 -2.67 4.96
N ILE A 365 -10.58 -1.45 5.00
CA ILE A 365 -11.00 -0.38 5.93
C ILE A 365 -11.47 0.84 5.12
N PRO A 366 -12.70 0.83 4.58
CA PRO A 366 -13.25 1.95 3.81
C PRO A 366 -13.61 3.15 4.70
N ASN A 367 -13.65 2.99 6.03
CA ASN A 367 -13.92 4.10 6.94
C ASN A 367 -12.65 4.94 7.18
N ALA A 368 -12.68 6.22 6.80
CA ALA A 368 -11.55 7.13 6.92
C ALA A 368 -11.00 7.27 8.36
N ALA A 369 -11.86 7.32 9.38
CA ALA A 369 -11.41 7.47 10.76
C ALA A 369 -10.69 6.20 11.26
N LEU A 370 -11.23 5.02 10.97
CA LEU A 370 -10.58 3.74 11.28
C LEU A 370 -9.27 3.58 10.50
N LYS A 371 -9.25 3.96 9.22
CA LYS A 371 -8.04 3.91 8.40
C LYS A 371 -6.96 4.86 8.95
N MET A 372 -7.34 6.05 9.42
CA MET A 372 -6.40 6.99 10.04
C MET A 372 -5.74 6.39 11.27
N TYR A 373 -6.51 5.74 12.16
CA TYR A 373 -5.97 5.06 13.33
C TYR A 373 -5.03 3.90 12.94
N ALA A 374 -5.42 3.10 11.93
CA ALA A 374 -4.59 2.01 11.43
C ALA A 374 -3.26 2.51 10.83
N CYS A 375 -3.29 3.64 10.10
CA CYS A 375 -2.08 4.27 9.58
C CYS A 375 -1.19 4.77 10.73
N GLN A 376 -1.75 5.45 11.73
CA GLN A 376 -0.99 5.94 12.89
C GLN A 376 -0.33 4.80 13.67
N LEU A 377 -1.04 3.69 13.90
CA LEU A 377 -0.47 2.49 14.52
C LEU A 377 0.70 1.94 13.70
N THR A 378 0.52 1.83 12.38
CA THR A 378 1.54 1.28 11.47
C THR A 378 2.87 2.05 11.55
N TRP A 379 2.82 3.36 11.75
CA TRP A 379 4.01 4.21 11.87
C TRP A 379 4.60 4.27 13.29
N GLN A 380 3.95 3.69 14.30
CA GLN A 380 4.39 3.75 15.70
C GLN A 380 4.50 2.34 16.30
N PRO A 381 5.65 1.66 16.16
CA PRO A 381 5.87 0.31 16.69
C PRO A 381 5.54 0.15 18.18
N ILE A 382 5.78 1.20 18.99
CA ILE A 382 5.47 1.23 20.42
C ILE A 382 3.96 1.05 20.71
N LEU A 383 3.08 1.52 19.82
CA LEU A 383 1.63 1.33 19.92
C LEU A 383 1.18 0.08 19.15
N LEU A 384 1.80 -0.20 18.01
CA LEU A 384 1.48 -1.33 17.15
C LEU A 384 1.65 -2.67 17.86
N VAL A 385 2.79 -2.88 18.54
CA VAL A 385 3.10 -4.17 19.16
C VAL A 385 2.10 -4.50 20.28
N PRO A 386 1.81 -3.62 21.26
CA PRO A 386 0.75 -3.87 22.24
C PRO A 386 -0.62 -4.12 21.61
N PHE A 387 -1.01 -3.32 20.60
CA PHE A 387 -2.27 -3.53 19.89
C PHE A 387 -2.35 -4.94 19.30
N LEU A 388 -1.30 -5.38 18.60
CA LEU A 388 -1.24 -6.72 18.02
C LEU A 388 -1.20 -7.83 19.07
N ILE A 389 -0.58 -7.62 20.24
CA ILE A 389 -0.66 -8.58 21.36
C ILE A 389 -2.13 -8.81 21.75
N PHE A 390 -2.89 -7.74 21.95
CA PHE A 390 -4.31 -7.83 22.29
C PHE A 390 -5.12 -8.46 21.16
N THR A 391 -4.86 -8.10 19.90
CA THR A 391 -5.51 -8.71 18.74
C THR A 391 -5.26 -10.21 18.66
N VAL A 392 -4.01 -10.67 18.85
CA VAL A 392 -3.70 -12.11 18.79
C VAL A 392 -4.32 -12.87 19.96
N ILE A 393 -4.33 -12.30 21.17
CA ILE A 393 -5.08 -12.87 22.31
C ILE A 393 -6.56 -12.98 21.97
N PHE A 394 -7.15 -11.93 21.39
CA PHE A 394 -8.55 -11.94 20.97
C PHE A 394 -8.82 -13.02 19.91
N ILE A 395 -7.92 -13.22 18.94
CA ILE A 395 -8.01 -14.30 17.95
C ILE A 395 -7.98 -15.68 18.61
N PHE A 396 -7.11 -15.92 19.60
CA PHE A 396 -7.12 -17.18 20.35
C PHE A 396 -8.46 -17.45 21.06
N ILE A 397 -9.06 -16.40 21.63
CA ILE A 397 -10.39 -16.48 22.25
C ILE A 397 -11.46 -16.75 21.19
N LEU A 398 -11.41 -16.08 20.03
CA LEU A 398 -12.34 -16.30 18.93
C LEU A 398 -12.27 -17.75 18.41
N LEU A 399 -11.06 -18.28 18.20
CA LEU A 399 -10.82 -19.66 17.76
C LEU A 399 -11.24 -20.72 18.80
N THR A 400 -11.55 -20.30 20.02
CA THR A 400 -12.13 -21.17 21.06
C THR A 400 -13.63 -21.37 20.87
N ILE A 401 -14.35 -20.37 20.33
CA ILE A 401 -15.81 -20.40 20.15
C ILE A 401 -16.27 -21.61 19.32
N PRO A 402 -15.63 -21.94 18.18
CA PRO A 402 -16.03 -23.10 17.37
C PRO A 402 -15.87 -24.43 18.13
N ILE A 403 -14.77 -24.60 18.88
CA ILE A 403 -14.51 -25.79 19.70
C ILE A 403 -15.60 -25.95 20.76
N PHE A 404 -15.95 -24.85 21.42
CA PHE A 404 -16.97 -24.83 22.46
C PHE A 404 -18.37 -25.12 21.92
N PHE A 405 -18.71 -24.53 20.76
CA PHE A 405 -20.01 -24.73 20.12
C PHE A 405 -20.23 -26.19 19.69
N ILE A 406 -19.22 -26.81 19.07
CA ILE A 406 -19.28 -28.25 18.72
C ILE A 406 -19.45 -29.10 19.98
N SER A 407 -18.70 -28.78 21.03
CA SER A 407 -18.77 -29.51 22.29
C SER A 407 -20.18 -29.50 22.90
N PHE A 408 -20.86 -28.35 22.83
CA PHE A 408 -22.24 -28.16 23.30
C PHE A 408 -23.24 -29.04 22.54
N ILE A 409 -23.15 -29.10 21.21
CA ILE A 409 -24.05 -29.89 20.35
C ILE A 409 -24.03 -31.39 20.72
N HIS A 410 -22.88 -31.91 21.18
CA HIS A 410 -22.73 -33.33 21.52
C HIS A 410 -22.74 -33.64 23.01
N ARG A 411 -23.19 -32.69 23.86
CA ARG A 411 -23.28 -32.85 25.32
C ARG A 411 -21.96 -33.27 25.99
N SER A 412 -20.83 -33.09 25.30
CA SER A 412 -19.51 -33.26 25.90
C SER A 412 -19.34 -32.13 26.92
N ARG A 413 -19.04 -32.46 28.19
CA ARG A 413 -18.92 -31.46 29.28
C ARG A 413 -17.56 -30.75 29.24
N ILE A 414 -17.24 -30.12 28.12
CA ILE A 414 -15.98 -29.38 27.96
C ILE A 414 -16.15 -28.00 28.57
N ARG A 415 -15.24 -27.66 29.49
CA ARG A 415 -15.20 -26.31 30.06
C ARG A 415 -14.53 -25.36 29.07
N PHE A 416 -14.97 -24.11 29.03
CA PHE A 416 -14.35 -23.07 28.19
C PHE A 416 -12.81 -23.00 28.36
N ARG A 417 -12.31 -23.19 29.59
CA ARG A 417 -10.87 -23.26 29.88
C ARG A 417 -10.13 -24.36 29.11
N GLN A 418 -10.76 -25.52 28.90
CA GLN A 418 -10.18 -26.63 28.11
C GLN A 418 -10.17 -26.29 26.62
N ALA A 419 -11.19 -25.61 26.12
CA ALA A 419 -11.26 -25.17 24.73
C ALA A 419 -10.17 -24.12 24.43
N ILE A 420 -9.95 -23.14 25.33
CA ILE A 420 -8.83 -22.18 25.23
C ILE A 420 -7.50 -22.93 25.19
N ALA A 421 -7.27 -23.82 26.16
CA ALA A 421 -6.01 -24.55 26.24
C ALA A 421 -5.78 -25.39 24.97
N THR A 422 -6.82 -25.99 24.40
CA THR A 422 -6.73 -26.69 23.10
C THR A 422 -6.24 -25.78 21.99
N GLY A 423 -6.85 -24.59 21.85
CA GLY A 423 -6.49 -23.60 20.84
C GLY A 423 -5.06 -23.07 21.00
N VAL A 424 -4.63 -22.78 22.23
CA VAL A 424 -3.30 -22.25 22.53
C VAL A 424 -2.21 -23.32 22.36
N TRP A 425 -2.39 -24.53 22.89
CA TRP A 425 -1.40 -25.59 22.78
C TRP A 425 -1.28 -26.15 21.36
N ALA A 426 -2.34 -26.04 20.55
CA ALA A 426 -2.23 -26.29 19.11
C ALA A 426 -1.19 -25.37 18.44
N ALA A 427 -1.04 -24.12 18.91
CA ALA A 427 -0.07 -23.14 18.40
C ALA A 427 1.35 -23.28 18.95
N SER A 428 1.62 -24.29 19.80
CA SER A 428 2.98 -24.53 20.33
C SER A 428 4.09 -24.66 19.28
N PRO A 429 3.88 -25.10 18.01
CA PRO A 429 4.93 -25.04 16.99
C PRO A 429 5.54 -23.65 16.78
N PHE A 430 4.76 -22.58 16.95
CA PHE A 430 5.26 -21.20 16.83
C PHE A 430 6.30 -20.83 17.89
N LEU A 431 6.49 -21.63 18.94
CA LEU A 431 7.62 -21.45 19.85
C LEU A 431 8.98 -21.58 19.14
N LEU A 432 9.05 -22.36 18.06
CA LEU A 432 10.26 -22.47 17.23
C LEU A 432 10.59 -21.17 16.49
N MET A 433 9.62 -20.26 16.36
CA MET A 433 9.79 -18.95 15.73
C MET A 433 10.22 -17.85 16.70
N LEU A 434 10.36 -18.13 18.01
CA LEU A 434 10.81 -17.13 19.00
C LEU A 434 12.15 -16.46 18.65
N PRO A 435 13.20 -17.20 18.22
CA PRO A 435 14.47 -16.57 17.83
C PRO A 435 14.34 -15.73 16.55
N PHE A 436 13.35 -16.03 15.69
CA PHE A 436 13.12 -15.27 14.47
C PHE A 436 12.36 -13.99 14.75
N GLY A 437 11.50 -13.96 15.78
CA GLY A 437 10.76 -12.77 16.19
C GLY A 437 11.67 -11.56 16.39
N MET A 438 12.82 -11.73 17.05
CA MET A 438 13.75 -10.62 17.34
C MET A 438 14.40 -10.00 16.10
N PHE A 439 14.58 -10.75 15.01
CA PHE A 439 15.27 -10.27 13.80
C PHE A 439 14.37 -10.19 12.57
N PHE A 440 13.07 -10.49 12.71
CA PHE A 440 12.19 -10.67 11.56
C PHE A 440 12.15 -9.44 10.65
N TYR A 441 12.00 -8.25 11.23
CA TYR A 441 12.03 -6.99 10.46
C TYR A 441 13.38 -6.78 9.76
N ASN A 442 14.51 -6.90 10.47
CA ASN A 442 15.84 -6.74 9.87
C ASN A 442 16.11 -7.76 8.76
N LEU A 443 15.63 -8.99 8.93
CA LEU A 443 15.75 -10.04 7.92
C LEU A 443 14.95 -9.69 6.65
N LEU A 444 13.76 -9.10 6.78
CA LEU A 444 12.98 -8.61 5.64
C LEU A 444 13.73 -7.49 4.89
N VAL A 445 14.36 -6.56 5.62
CA VAL A 445 15.15 -5.47 5.05
C VAL A 445 16.38 -6.00 4.31
N VAL A 446 17.14 -6.93 4.91
CA VAL A 446 18.42 -7.41 4.35
C VAL A 446 18.24 -8.41 3.21
N MET A 447 17.35 -9.39 3.35
CA MET A 447 17.31 -10.54 2.42
C MET A 447 16.56 -10.25 1.12
N ASN A 448 15.83 -9.13 1.03
CA ASN A 448 15.09 -8.71 -0.16
C ASN A 448 14.13 -9.80 -0.73
N SER A 449 13.81 -10.82 0.06
CA SER A 449 13.13 -12.06 -0.36
C SER A 449 12.05 -12.41 0.66
N TYR A 450 11.10 -11.50 0.85
CA TYR A 450 9.99 -11.66 1.80
C TYR A 450 9.15 -12.93 1.53
N TRP A 451 9.15 -13.44 0.29
CA TRP A 451 8.49 -14.70 -0.09
C TRP A 451 8.96 -15.91 0.72
N ILE A 452 10.25 -16.00 1.05
CA ILE A 452 10.79 -17.12 1.86
C ILE A 452 10.19 -17.05 3.26
N PHE A 453 10.14 -15.86 3.85
CA PHE A 453 9.56 -15.65 5.17
C PHE A 453 8.06 -15.90 5.21
N LEU A 454 7.34 -15.48 4.16
CA LEU A 454 5.91 -15.78 4.01
C LEU A 454 5.66 -17.28 3.88
N LEU A 455 6.50 -18.02 3.15
CA LEU A 455 6.40 -19.48 3.02
C LEU A 455 6.66 -20.18 4.36
N VAL A 456 7.69 -19.76 5.10
CA VAL A 456 7.97 -20.29 6.45
C VAL A 456 6.79 -20.00 7.39
N LEU A 457 6.26 -18.78 7.39
CA LEU A 457 5.06 -18.45 8.16
C LEU A 457 3.88 -19.32 7.75
N LEU A 458 3.62 -19.50 6.46
CA LEU A 458 2.55 -20.34 5.94
C LEU A 458 2.70 -21.79 6.42
N TYR A 459 3.91 -22.35 6.40
CA TYR A 459 4.20 -23.68 6.93
C TYR A 459 3.76 -23.81 8.40
N PHE A 460 4.12 -22.86 9.26
CA PHE A 460 3.70 -22.88 10.67
C PHE A 460 2.19 -22.70 10.86
N HIS A 461 1.53 -21.90 10.01
CA HIS A 461 0.06 -21.75 10.04
C HIS A 461 -0.65 -23.03 9.63
N VAL A 462 -0.18 -23.71 8.57
CA VAL A 462 -0.72 -25.02 8.15
C VAL A 462 -0.51 -26.04 9.27
N TRP A 463 0.67 -26.07 9.88
CA TRP A 463 0.95 -26.97 11.01
C TRP A 463 0.03 -26.69 12.21
N TYR A 464 -0.15 -25.42 12.56
CA TYR A 464 -1.10 -25.00 13.58
C TYR A 464 -2.52 -25.46 13.26
N PHE A 465 -3.00 -25.22 12.04
CA PHE A 465 -4.35 -25.56 11.61
C PHE A 465 -4.62 -27.07 11.73
N LEU A 466 -3.70 -27.91 11.25
CA LEU A 466 -3.81 -29.37 11.37
C LEU A 466 -3.85 -29.83 12.83
N ARG A 467 -3.07 -29.18 13.70
CA ARG A 467 -3.08 -29.46 15.15
C ARG A 467 -4.36 -28.98 15.82
N TRP A 468 -4.87 -27.82 15.42
CA TRP A 468 -6.15 -27.29 15.90
C TRP A 468 -7.29 -28.22 15.51
N LEU A 469 -7.34 -28.71 14.26
CA LEU A 469 -8.31 -29.73 13.83
C LEU A 469 -8.22 -30.99 14.67
N ASN A 470 -7.02 -31.50 14.95
CA ASN A 470 -6.84 -32.68 15.80
C ASN A 470 -7.30 -32.42 17.25
N GLY A 471 -6.99 -31.25 17.81
CA GLY A 471 -7.46 -30.84 19.13
C GLY A 471 -8.99 -30.77 19.20
N THR A 472 -9.62 -30.08 18.24
CA THR A 472 -11.07 -30.00 18.10
C THR A 472 -11.71 -31.38 17.94
N ARG A 473 -11.08 -32.27 17.17
CA ARG A 473 -11.54 -33.65 16.99
C ARG A 473 -11.57 -34.44 18.29
N VAL A 474 -10.49 -34.37 19.07
CA VAL A 474 -10.40 -35.06 20.36
C VAL A 474 -11.44 -34.51 21.33
N MET A 475 -11.60 -33.18 21.37
CA MET A 475 -12.59 -32.51 22.23
C MET A 475 -14.03 -32.88 21.84
N ALA A 476 -14.35 -32.84 20.55
CA ALA A 476 -15.68 -33.13 20.03
C ALA A 476 -16.03 -34.62 19.98
N GLY A 477 -15.05 -35.52 20.06
CA GLY A 477 -15.24 -36.96 19.81
C GLY A 477 -15.62 -37.27 18.35
N TRP A 478 -15.20 -36.43 17.40
CA TRP A 478 -15.57 -36.56 15.98
C TRP A 478 -14.51 -37.30 15.15
N SER A 479 -14.86 -37.68 13.91
CA SER A 479 -13.89 -38.12 12.91
C SER A 479 -13.24 -36.91 12.22
N TYR A 480 -12.03 -37.08 11.67
CA TYR A 480 -11.32 -36.02 10.95
C TYR A 480 -12.17 -35.34 9.84
N PRO A 481 -12.88 -36.09 8.97
CA PRO A 481 -13.67 -35.47 7.90
C PRO A 481 -14.76 -34.54 8.42
N ARG A 482 -15.42 -34.88 9.53
CA ARG A 482 -16.49 -34.05 10.11
C ARG A 482 -15.96 -32.71 10.62
N VAL A 483 -14.84 -32.75 11.34
CA VAL A 483 -14.20 -31.52 11.87
C VAL A 483 -13.67 -30.67 10.73
N PHE A 484 -13.09 -31.29 9.71
CA PHE A 484 -12.61 -30.59 8.52
C PHE A 484 -13.75 -29.90 7.77
N LEU A 485 -14.85 -30.61 7.47
CA LEU A 485 -16.04 -30.03 6.84
C LEU A 485 -16.63 -28.88 7.66
N TYR A 486 -16.65 -29.01 8.99
CA TYR A 486 -17.08 -27.93 9.87
C TYR A 486 -16.16 -26.70 9.79
N ALA A 487 -14.84 -26.91 9.79
CA ALA A 487 -13.87 -25.82 9.67
C ALA A 487 -13.99 -25.11 8.30
N VAL A 488 -14.15 -25.87 7.23
CA VAL A 488 -14.38 -25.34 5.87
C VAL A 488 -15.70 -24.57 5.82
N PHE A 489 -16.78 -25.11 6.38
CA PHE A 489 -18.06 -24.42 6.46
C PHE A 489 -17.93 -23.08 7.21
N LEU A 490 -17.24 -23.06 8.35
CA LEU A 490 -17.00 -21.84 9.11
C LEU A 490 -16.18 -20.83 8.30
N PHE A 491 -15.16 -21.29 7.58
CA PHE A 491 -14.37 -20.43 6.69
C PHE A 491 -15.19 -19.86 5.54
N ILE A 492 -16.08 -20.65 4.93
CA ILE A 492 -16.98 -20.19 3.86
C ILE A 492 -17.99 -19.17 4.41
N VAL A 493 -18.58 -19.40 5.58
CA VAL A 493 -19.56 -18.47 6.15
C VAL A 493 -18.91 -17.14 6.52
N VAL A 494 -17.77 -17.17 7.22
CA VAL A 494 -17.08 -15.95 7.66
C VAL A 494 -16.40 -15.24 6.48
N GLY A 495 -15.60 -15.97 5.70
CA GLY A 495 -14.87 -15.43 4.55
C GLY A 495 -15.79 -15.05 3.40
N GLY A 496 -16.78 -15.88 3.08
CA GLY A 496 -17.80 -15.57 2.08
C GLY A 496 -18.71 -14.41 2.49
N GLY A 497 -19.06 -14.31 3.77
CA GLY A 497 -19.80 -13.16 4.31
C GLY A 497 -19.02 -11.85 4.19
N LEU A 498 -17.72 -11.86 4.54
CA LEU A 498 -16.84 -10.70 4.36
C LEU A 498 -16.67 -10.35 2.87
N PHE A 499 -16.43 -11.35 2.02
CA PHE A 499 -16.30 -11.15 0.57
C PHE A 499 -17.57 -10.52 -0.02
N PHE A 500 -18.75 -11.04 0.33
CA PHE A 500 -20.03 -10.52 -0.15
C PHE A 500 -20.28 -9.08 0.33
N TYR A 501 -19.93 -8.79 1.58
CA TYR A 501 -19.99 -7.44 2.15
C TYR A 501 -19.11 -6.46 1.36
N LEU A 502 -17.84 -6.81 1.14
CA LEU A 502 -16.89 -5.98 0.40
C LEU A 502 -17.28 -5.84 -1.08
N GLN A 503 -17.76 -6.91 -1.72
CA GLN A 503 -18.22 -6.86 -3.11
C GLN A 503 -19.42 -5.94 -3.29
N THR A 504 -20.36 -5.95 -2.34
CA THR A 504 -21.57 -5.12 -2.43
C THR A 504 -21.29 -3.65 -2.14
N ARG A 505 -20.34 -3.36 -1.26
CA ARG A 505 -19.99 -1.98 -0.87
C ARG A 505 -18.98 -1.32 -1.80
N GLU A 506 -17.90 -2.03 -2.11
CA GLU A 506 -16.72 -1.45 -2.76
C GLU A 506 -16.45 -2.06 -4.14
N ASN A 507 -17.25 -3.03 -4.61
CA ASN A 507 -16.97 -3.76 -5.85
C ASN A 507 -15.55 -4.37 -5.88
N LEU A 508 -15.24 -5.14 -4.83
CA LEU A 508 -13.95 -5.78 -4.58
C LEU A 508 -13.28 -6.39 -5.82
N LEU A 509 -14.04 -7.06 -6.70
CA LEU A 509 -13.50 -7.67 -7.93
C LEU A 509 -12.84 -6.65 -8.88
N LEU A 510 -13.42 -5.45 -9.02
CA LEU A 510 -12.85 -4.38 -9.83
C LEU A 510 -11.50 -3.94 -9.25
N HIS A 511 -11.45 -3.70 -7.94
CA HIS A 511 -10.22 -3.28 -7.27
C HIS A 511 -9.15 -4.38 -7.22
N LEU A 512 -9.54 -5.65 -7.12
CA LEU A 512 -8.60 -6.76 -7.22
C LEU A 512 -7.96 -6.83 -8.61
N ASN A 513 -8.70 -6.54 -9.69
CA ASN A 513 -8.12 -6.44 -11.03
C ASN A 513 -7.06 -5.33 -11.09
N VAL A 514 -7.37 -4.12 -10.59
CA VAL A 514 -6.39 -3.03 -10.48
C VAL A 514 -5.18 -3.44 -9.66
N TRP A 515 -5.39 -4.12 -8.53
CA TRP A 515 -4.31 -4.63 -7.70
C TRP A 515 -3.42 -5.63 -8.43
N THR A 516 -4.00 -6.56 -9.20
CA THR A 516 -3.22 -7.52 -10.00
C THR A 516 -2.39 -6.85 -11.08
N GLN A 517 -2.91 -5.78 -11.69
CA GLN A 517 -2.14 -4.98 -12.66
C GLN A 517 -0.96 -4.29 -11.97
N LEU A 518 -1.22 -3.60 -10.86
CA LEU A 518 -0.15 -2.96 -10.06
C LEU A 518 0.89 -3.96 -9.56
N PHE A 519 0.47 -5.17 -9.19
CA PHE A 519 1.36 -6.24 -8.74
C PHE A 519 2.22 -6.79 -9.89
N TYR A 520 1.64 -6.98 -11.09
CA TYR A 520 2.40 -7.37 -12.28
C TYR A 520 3.46 -6.33 -12.66
N PHE A 521 3.18 -5.04 -12.48
CA PHE A 521 4.17 -3.97 -12.68
C PHE A 521 5.27 -3.93 -11.61
N HIS A 522 5.03 -4.53 -10.44
CA HIS A 522 5.97 -4.50 -9.33
C HIS A 522 7.00 -5.65 -9.37
N ILE A 523 6.65 -6.78 -9.97
CA ILE A 523 7.56 -7.92 -10.23
C ILE A 523 8.38 -7.62 -11.47
#